data_AF-A0A392RAD0-F1
#
_entry.id   AF-A0A392RAD0-F1
#
_cell.length_a   1.000
_cell.length_b   1.000
_cell.length_c   1.000
_cell.angle_alpha   90.00
_cell.angle_beta   90.00
_cell.angle_gamma   90.00
#
_symmetry.space_group_name_H-M   'P 1'
#
loop_
_entity.id
_entity.type
_entity.pdbx_description
1 polymer ?
#
loop_
_entity_poly.entity_id
_entity_poly.type
_entity_poly.pdbx_seq_one_letter_code
_entity_poly.pdbx_strand_id
1 'polypeptide(L)'
;MGRWVSNDWSWDLKWRRQLFVWEEELLDNLFRLTVAVNFTLNPDSWLCSIGVEGIYTVKEGYNFLASNFLPPSTLNPLECRLLNSVWFSYAPAKTIIF
;
A
#
# COMPACT_ATOMS: atom_id res chain seq x y z
N MET A 1 -21.80 4.78 -15.80
CA MET A 1 -20.55 5.25 -15.18
C MET A 1 -19.99 6.36 -16.07
N GLY A 2 -19.32 7.34 -15.45
CA GLY A 2 -19.13 8.69 -15.98
C GLY A 2 -18.19 8.88 -17.17
N ARG A 3 -17.96 10.15 -17.50
CA ARG A 3 -17.09 10.61 -18.60
C ARG A 3 -16.40 11.91 -18.20
N TRP A 4 -15.26 12.17 -18.80
CA TRP A 4 -14.60 13.48 -18.72
C TRP A 4 -15.32 14.50 -19.61
N VAL A 5 -15.62 15.67 -19.04
CA VAL A 5 -16.18 16.82 -19.75
C VAL A 5 -15.35 18.03 -19.36
N SER A 6 -14.65 18.64 -20.32
CA SER A 6 -13.87 19.86 -20.09
C SER A 6 -12.89 19.78 -18.91
N ASN A 7 -12.20 18.65 -18.75
CA ASN A 7 -11.25 18.35 -17.67
C ASN A 7 -11.85 18.07 -16.29
N ASP A 8 -13.19 17.99 -16.19
CA ASP A 8 -13.90 17.58 -14.98
C ASP A 8 -14.57 16.21 -15.17
N TRP A 9 -14.57 15.39 -14.12
CA TRP A 9 -15.24 14.10 -14.14
C TRP A 9 -16.75 14.27 -13.94
N SER A 10 -17.54 13.86 -14.92
CA SER A 10 -19.01 13.88 -14.86
C SER A 10 -19.55 12.47 -14.68
N TRP A 11 -20.25 12.22 -13.58
CA TRP A 11 -20.94 10.95 -13.33
C TRP A 11 -22.16 10.76 -14.25
N ASP A 12 -22.31 9.56 -14.81
CA ASP A 12 -23.49 9.11 -15.58
C ASP A 12 -23.98 7.78 -15.01
N LEU A 13 -24.65 7.81 -13.85
CA LEU A 13 -25.13 6.62 -13.16
C LEU A 13 -26.49 6.21 -13.75
N LYS A 14 -26.60 4.94 -14.19
CA LYS A 14 -27.82 4.39 -14.79
C LYS A 14 -28.31 3.20 -13.99
N TRP A 15 -29.61 3.14 -13.76
CA TRP A 15 -30.28 2.13 -12.96
C TRP A 15 -31.11 1.20 -13.85
N ARG A 16 -31.20 -0.09 -13.49
CA ARG A 16 -32.01 -1.07 -14.23
C ARG A 16 -33.52 -0.86 -14.05
N ARG A 17 -33.92 -0.21 -12.95
CA ARG A 17 -35.30 0.13 -12.60
C ARG A 17 -35.39 1.57 -12.11
N GLN A 18 -36.60 2.09 -12.05
CA GLN A 18 -36.89 3.34 -11.35
C GLN A 18 -36.53 3.19 -9.87
N LEU A 19 -35.93 4.23 -9.32
CA LEU A 19 -35.61 4.30 -7.91
C LEU A 19 -36.89 4.54 -7.10
N PHE A 20 -36.94 3.98 -5.91
CA PHE A 20 -37.96 4.34 -4.93
C PHE A 20 -37.62 5.72 -4.33
N VAL A 21 -38.61 6.40 -3.76
CA VAL A 21 -38.44 7.72 -3.15
C VAL A 21 -37.31 7.74 -2.11
N TRP A 22 -37.18 6.70 -1.29
CA TRP A 22 -36.10 6.60 -0.30
C TRP A 22 -34.72 6.34 -0.93
N GLU A 23 -34.66 5.78 -2.14
CA GLU A 23 -33.39 5.56 -2.85
C GLU A 23 -32.87 6.85 -3.50
N GLU A 24 -33.75 7.80 -3.84
CA GLU A 24 -33.36 9.13 -4.31
C GLU A 24 -32.57 9.88 -3.24
N GLU A 25 -32.97 9.78 -1.96
CA GLU A 25 -32.20 10.36 -0.85
C GLU A 25 -30.81 9.72 -0.70
N LEU A 26 -30.69 8.41 -0.96
CA LEU A 26 -29.39 7.73 -0.98
C LEU A 26 -28.54 8.15 -2.19
N LEU A 27 -29.17 8.39 -3.33
CA LEU A 27 -28.50 8.88 -4.53
C LEU A 27 -27.92 10.27 -4.32
N ASP A 28 -28.68 11.18 -3.69
CA ASP A 28 -28.19 12.52 -3.34
C ASP A 28 -27.00 12.46 -2.39
N ASN A 29 -27.05 11.58 -1.38
CA ASN A 29 -25.93 11.36 -0.48
C ASN A 29 -24.71 10.79 -1.21
N LEU A 30 -24.91 9.85 -2.14
CA LEU A 30 -23.84 9.33 -2.98
C LEU A 30 -23.20 10.44 -3.80
N PHE A 31 -23.98 11.31 -4.46
CA PHE A 31 -23.43 12.42 -5.25
C PHE A 31 -22.65 13.43 -4.39
N ARG A 32 -23.11 13.72 -3.18
CA ARG A 32 -22.36 14.58 -2.25
C ARG A 32 -20.99 13.99 -1.89
N LEU A 33 -20.94 12.68 -1.65
CA LEU A 33 -19.68 11.99 -1.34
C LEU A 33 -18.75 11.93 -2.56
N THR A 34 -19.29 11.74 -3.76
CA THR A 34 -18.47 11.63 -4.97
C THR A 34 -17.96 12.96 -5.50
N VAL A 35 -18.67 14.08 -5.26
CA VAL A 35 -18.17 15.44 -5.59
C VAL A 35 -16.93 15.81 -4.78
N ALA A 36 -16.77 15.25 -3.57
CA ALA A 36 -15.57 15.48 -2.76
C ALA A 36 -14.30 14.81 -3.33
N VAL A 37 -14.44 13.93 -4.33
CA VAL A 37 -13.33 13.22 -4.96
C VAL A 37 -12.81 14.00 -6.17
N ASN A 38 -11.58 14.50 -6.06
CA ASN A 38 -10.87 15.09 -7.19
C ASN A 38 -10.22 14.00 -8.04
N PHE A 39 -10.82 13.70 -9.18
CA PHE A 39 -10.18 12.88 -10.20
C PHE A 39 -9.11 13.70 -10.92
N THR A 40 -8.02 13.03 -11.30
CA THR A 40 -6.99 13.64 -12.16
C THR A 40 -6.89 12.84 -13.45
N LEU A 41 -6.43 13.48 -14.53
CA LEU A 41 -6.10 12.80 -15.79
C LEU A 41 -4.77 12.04 -15.72
N ASN A 42 -4.05 12.17 -14.61
CA ASN A 42 -2.81 11.43 -14.42
C ASN A 42 -3.14 9.94 -14.32
N PRO A 43 -2.29 9.07 -14.87
CA PRO A 43 -2.46 7.64 -14.69
C PRO A 43 -2.42 7.29 -13.21
N ASP A 44 -3.30 6.38 -12.79
CA ASP A 44 -3.28 5.85 -11.43
C ASP A 44 -1.91 5.22 -11.16
N SER A 45 -1.28 5.62 -10.07
CA SER A 45 0.00 5.09 -9.62
C SER A 45 -0.12 4.58 -8.19
N TRP A 46 0.52 3.44 -7.92
CA TRP A 46 0.66 2.93 -6.57
C TRP A 46 1.97 3.44 -5.98
N LEU A 47 1.89 4.08 -4.82
CA LEU A 47 3.04 4.53 -4.05
C LEU A 47 3.10 3.72 -2.75
N CYS A 48 4.28 3.21 -2.43
CA CYS A 48 4.54 2.57 -1.15
C CYS A 48 5.08 3.60 -0.15
N SER A 49 4.36 3.83 0.95
CA SER A 49 4.81 4.73 2.02
C SER A 49 6.06 4.25 2.77
N ILE A 50 6.41 2.97 2.63
CA ILE A 50 7.53 2.32 3.32
C ILE A 50 8.81 2.35 2.46
N GLY A 51 8.65 2.42 1.14
CA GLY A 51 9.75 2.31 0.20
C GLY A 51 10.41 3.64 -0.13
N VAL A 52 11.72 3.63 -0.40
CA VAL A 52 12.42 4.83 -0.90
C VAL A 52 11.84 5.24 -2.26
N GLU A 53 11.59 6.54 -2.42
CA GLU A 53 10.97 7.12 -3.63
C GLU A 53 9.59 6.50 -3.99
N GLY A 54 8.88 5.94 -3.00
CA GLY A 54 7.58 5.32 -3.21
C GLY A 54 7.64 3.91 -3.82
N ILE A 55 8.84 3.34 -4.00
CA ILE A 55 9.04 2.01 -4.57
C ILE A 55 9.19 0.98 -3.45
N TYR A 56 8.29 0.01 -3.38
CA TYR A 56 8.40 -1.05 -2.40
C TYR A 56 9.58 -1.99 -2.71
N THR A 57 10.41 -2.24 -1.71
CA THR A 57 11.32 -3.38 -1.70
C THR A 57 10.99 -4.35 -0.57
N VAL A 58 11.26 -5.64 -0.78
CA VAL A 58 11.06 -6.68 0.25
C VAL A 58 11.85 -6.35 1.52
N LYS A 59 13.07 -5.82 1.37
CA LYS A 59 13.93 -5.41 2.49
C LYS A 59 13.30 -4.31 3.33
N GLU A 60 12.81 -3.25 2.70
CA GLU A 60 12.17 -2.14 3.43
C GLU A 60 10.88 -2.58 4.09
N GLY A 61 10.09 -3.42 3.42
CA GLY A 61 8.90 -4.04 4.02
C GLY A 61 9.23 -4.82 5.28
N TYR A 62 10.25 -5.69 5.23
CA TYR A 62 10.69 -6.44 6.41
C TYR A 62 11.25 -5.53 7.50
N ASN A 63 12.03 -4.51 7.16
CA ASN A 63 12.54 -3.56 8.14
C ASN A 63 11.41 -2.78 8.83
N PHE A 64 10.42 -2.31 8.08
CA PHE A 64 9.26 -1.64 8.65
C PHE A 64 8.49 -2.56 9.60
N LEU A 65 8.26 -3.81 9.19
CA LEU A 65 7.60 -4.77 10.05
C LEU A 65 8.41 -5.05 11.32
N ALA A 66 9.73 -5.21 11.16
CA ALA A 66 10.64 -5.46 12.25
C ALA A 66 10.65 -4.32 13.27
N SER A 67 10.73 -3.07 12.81
CA SER A 67 10.81 -1.90 13.70
C SER A 67 9.49 -1.57 14.40
N ASN A 68 8.34 -1.88 13.80
CA ASN A 68 7.04 -1.47 14.35
C ASN A 68 6.30 -2.57 15.11
N PHE A 69 6.53 -3.84 14.78
CA PHE A 69 5.70 -4.94 15.28
C PHE A 69 6.48 -6.05 15.97
N LEU A 70 7.82 -6.07 15.91
CA LEU A 70 8.56 -7.07 16.68
C LEU A 70 8.54 -6.73 18.17
N PRO A 71 8.34 -7.74 19.04
CA PRO A 71 8.54 -7.55 20.46
C PRO A 71 10.02 -7.20 20.73
N PRO A 72 10.31 -6.56 21.88
CA PRO A 72 11.69 -6.29 22.29
C PRO A 72 12.53 -7.58 22.20
N SER A 73 13.62 -7.52 21.45
CA SER A 73 14.51 -8.67 21.29
C SER A 73 15.10 -9.06 22.64
N THR A 74 14.97 -10.33 23.02
CA THR A 74 15.64 -10.90 24.20
C THR A 74 17.13 -11.15 23.95
N LEU A 75 17.57 -11.03 22.69
CA LEU A 75 18.94 -11.28 22.26
C LEU A 75 19.86 -10.13 22.66
N ASN A 76 21.02 -10.48 23.19
CA ASN A 76 22.04 -9.50 23.55
C ASN A 76 22.92 -9.11 22.33
N PRO A 77 23.69 -8.01 22.39
CA PRO A 77 24.52 -7.55 21.28
C PRO A 77 25.63 -8.52 20.85
N LEU A 78 25.99 -9.51 21.67
CA LEU A 78 26.96 -10.55 21.32
C LEU A 78 26.28 -11.62 20.45
N GLU A 79 25.08 -12.06 20.83
CA GLU A 79 24.27 -13.03 20.09
C GLU A 79 23.88 -12.49 18.71
N CYS A 80 23.50 -11.22 18.62
CA CYS A 80 23.23 -10.56 17.33
C CYS A 80 24.47 -10.54 16.43
N ARG A 81 25.66 -10.28 16.99
CA ARG A 81 26.93 -10.31 16.24
C ARG A 81 27.28 -11.71 15.74
N LEU A 82 27.08 -12.73 16.57
CA LEU A 82 27.28 -14.13 16.18
C LEU A 82 26.33 -14.53 15.05
N LEU A 83 25.02 -14.24 15.17
CA LEU A 83 24.05 -14.53 14.12
C LEU A 83 24.38 -13.82 12.79
N ASN A 84 24.85 -12.57 12.84
CA ASN A 84 25.29 -11.86 11.64
C ASN A 84 26.52 -12.53 10.99
N SER A 85 27.43 -13.09 11.78
CA SER A 85 28.61 -13.81 11.28
C SER A 85 28.28 -15.15 10.62
N VAL A 86 27.16 -15.79 11.00
CA VAL A 86 26.69 -17.04 10.37
C VAL A 86 26.33 -16.83 8.90
N TRP A 87 25.79 -15.66 8.58
CA TRP A 87 25.32 -15.31 7.23
C TRP A 87 26.35 -14.50 6.42
N PHE A 88 27.57 -14.32 6.92
CA PHE A 88 28.60 -13.53 6.25
C PHE A 88 29.15 -14.19 4.97
N SER A 89 28.83 -15.47 4.75
CA SER A 89 29.26 -16.25 3.61
C SER A 89 28.06 -16.90 2.93
N TYR A 90 28.07 -16.92 1.58
CA TYR A 90 27.11 -17.68 0.76
C TYR A 90 27.24 -19.21 0.95
N ALA A 91 28.32 -19.67 1.57
CA ALA A 91 28.59 -21.07 1.86
C ALA A 91 28.90 -21.29 3.36
N PRO A 92 28.50 -22.41 3.97
CA PRO A 92 28.85 -22.72 5.36
C PRO A 92 30.36 -22.66 5.58
N ALA A 93 30.84 -22.12 6.71
CA ALA A 93 32.29 -21.98 6.97
C ALA A 93 33.08 -23.31 6.85
N LYS A 94 32.42 -24.45 7.11
CA LYS A 94 32.98 -25.81 6.88
C LYS A 94 33.36 -26.11 5.42
N THR A 95 32.89 -25.31 4.46
CA THR A 95 33.16 -25.48 3.02
C THR A 95 34.17 -24.48 2.45
N ILE A 96 34.71 -23.57 3.27
CA ILE A 96 35.61 -22.48 2.81
C ILE A 96 37.09 -22.78 3.10
N ILE A 97 37.38 -23.78 3.95
CA ILE A 97 38.76 -24.18 4.25
C ILE A 97 39.16 -25.29 3.27
N PHE A 98 39.88 -24.94 2.21
CA PHE A 98 40.64 -25.83 1.33
C PHE A 98 42.10 -25.42 1.34
#